data_AF-A0A419SC51-F1
#
_entry.id   AF-A0A419SC51-F1
#
_cell.length_a   1.000
_cell.length_b   1.000
_cell.length_c   1.000
_cell.angle_alpha   90.00
_cell.angle_beta   90.00
_cell.angle_gamma   90.00
#
_symmetry.space_group_name_H-M   'P 1'
#
loop_
_entity.id
_entity.type
_entity.pdbx_description
1 polymer ?
#
loop_
_entity_poly.entity_id
_entity_poly.type
_entity_poly.pdbx_seq_one_letter_code
_entity_poly.pdbx_strand_id
1 'polypeptide(L)'
;MREIRPLGNTLFPPVVKNLLIINGIMFFATYVFQSSFGLDLTEHLALYYISSDKFRIWQLVTHLFMHANIGHIFSNMFALWMFGAVLENFMGSKKFLNYYLLTGIGASILFLGVQALEITPLQKSAEIYAANPTVSNYQNFVRDEIPESIQPDFNRIATYWSSHPESSEAKEASVNIVNSYLSAKLNTPIVGASGAVFGILLAFGMLFPNTLIYIYFFLPMKAKYLVILYGLFELYSGMANNPADNVAHFAHLGGMLVGFILIKLWNIRRPDVFY
;
A
#
# COMPACT_ATOMS: atom_id res chain seq x y z
N MET A 1 35.76 13.46 23.42
CA MET A 1 34.46 13.81 24.02
C MET A 1 33.43 13.89 22.92
N ARG A 2 32.40 13.03 22.92
CA ARG A 2 31.23 13.21 22.06
C ARG A 2 30.34 14.22 22.76
N GLU A 3 30.14 15.39 22.17
CA GLU A 3 29.13 16.34 22.64
C GLU A 3 27.78 15.63 22.68
N ILE A 4 27.25 15.46 23.89
CA ILE A 4 25.86 15.07 24.09
C ILE A 4 25.05 16.32 23.76
N ARG A 5 24.63 16.43 22.50
CA ARG A 5 23.60 17.42 22.14
C ARG A 5 22.36 17.08 22.95
N PRO A 6 21.77 18.02 23.69
CA PRO A 6 20.45 17.79 24.27
C PRO A 6 19.52 17.47 23.11
N LEU A 7 18.91 16.28 23.13
CA LEU A 7 17.82 15.93 22.22
C LEU A 7 16.68 16.91 22.55
N GLY A 8 16.70 18.07 21.90
CA GLY A 8 15.62 19.04 22.02
C GLY A 8 14.37 18.37 21.48
N ASN A 9 13.34 18.22 22.33
CA ASN A 9 12.03 17.77 21.91
C ASN A 9 11.44 18.82 20.97
N THR A 10 11.72 18.71 19.68
CA THR A 10 11.20 19.64 18.67
C THR A 10 9.88 19.10 18.13
N LEU A 11 8.93 20.00 17.91
CA LEU A 11 7.64 19.67 17.27
C LEU A 11 7.82 19.20 15.82
N PHE A 12 8.89 19.68 15.17
CA PHE A 12 9.26 19.35 13.79
C PHE A 12 10.72 18.92 13.74
N PRO A 13 11.03 17.69 14.16
CA PRO A 13 12.39 17.16 14.04
C PRO A 13 12.77 17.02 12.56
N PRO A 14 14.07 17.09 12.24
CA PRO A 14 14.53 17.41 10.90
C PRO A 14 14.10 16.39 9.84
N VAL A 15 14.09 15.09 10.14
CA VAL A 15 13.69 14.07 9.15
C VAL A 15 12.19 14.12 8.91
N VAL A 16 11.37 14.14 9.96
CA VAL A 16 9.91 14.26 9.82
C VAL A 16 9.57 15.52 9.01
N LYS A 17 10.15 16.67 9.37
CA LYS A 17 9.94 17.92 8.62
C LYS A 17 10.28 17.77 7.14
N ASN A 18 11.43 17.17 6.82
CA ASN A 18 11.85 16.98 5.43
C ASN A 18 10.93 16.00 4.68
N LEU A 19 10.50 14.91 5.32
CA LEU A 19 9.56 13.97 4.73
C LEU A 19 8.21 14.64 4.45
N LEU A 20 7.68 15.46 5.36
CA LEU A 20 6.45 16.24 5.14
C LEU A 20 6.60 17.17 3.93
N ILE A 21 7.72 17.89 3.84
CA ILE A 21 7.99 18.81 2.72
C ILE A 21 8.10 18.06 1.40
N ILE A 22 8.90 16.98 1.34
CA ILE A 22 9.10 16.21 0.10
C ILE A 22 7.78 15.61 -0.39
N ASN A 23 6.97 15.04 0.51
CA ASN A 23 5.67 14.48 0.15
C ASN A 23 4.69 15.56 -0.33
N GLY A 24 4.70 16.74 0.31
CA GLY A 24 3.94 17.90 -0.17
C GLY A 24 4.38 18.31 -1.58
N ILE A 25 5.68 18.49 -1.81
CA ILE A 25 6.23 18.83 -3.12
C ILE A 25 5.84 17.79 -4.17
N MET A 26 6.01 16.50 -3.88
CA MET A 26 5.68 15.43 -4.83
C MET A 26 4.19 15.42 -5.17
N PHE A 27 3.32 15.61 -4.18
CA PHE A 27 1.88 15.69 -4.40
C PHE A 27 1.50 16.87 -5.30
N PHE A 28 2.02 18.08 -5.03
CA PHE A 28 1.78 19.23 -5.91
C PHE A 28 2.41 19.05 -7.30
N ALA A 29 3.60 18.47 -7.37
CA ALA A 29 4.28 18.19 -8.63
C ALA A 29 3.45 17.26 -9.51
N THR A 30 2.77 16.25 -8.96
CA THR A 30 1.88 15.37 -9.74
C THR A 30 0.82 16.18 -10.50
N TYR A 31 0.14 17.13 -9.85
CA TYR A 31 -0.87 17.95 -10.52
C TYR A 31 -0.27 18.94 -11.53
N VAL A 32 0.88 19.55 -11.19
CA VAL A 32 1.56 20.50 -12.07
C VAL A 32 2.07 19.80 -13.33
N PHE A 33 2.67 18.62 -13.20
CA PHE A 33 3.18 17.87 -14.35
C PHE A 33 2.06 17.36 -15.25
N GLN A 34 0.98 16.85 -14.65
CA GLN A 34 -0.19 16.44 -15.41
C GLN A 34 -0.79 17.61 -16.20
N SER A 35 -0.98 18.76 -15.54
CA SER A 35 -1.70 19.91 -16.14
C SER A 35 -0.85 20.70 -17.13
N SER A 36 0.45 20.86 -16.86
CA SER A 36 1.35 21.70 -17.66
C SER A 36 2.09 20.94 -18.75
N PHE A 37 2.34 19.64 -18.56
CA PHE A 37 3.18 18.84 -19.46
C PHE A 37 2.49 17.56 -19.95
N GLY A 38 1.26 17.26 -19.49
CA GLY A 38 0.55 16.03 -19.85
C GLY A 38 1.23 14.76 -19.31
N LEU A 39 2.09 14.89 -18.29
CA LEU A 39 2.88 13.78 -17.75
C LEU A 39 2.33 13.36 -16.38
N ASP A 40 1.86 12.11 -16.30
CA ASP A 40 1.41 11.52 -15.05
C ASP A 40 2.60 10.97 -14.25
N LEU A 41 2.99 11.68 -13.18
CA LEU A 41 4.05 11.20 -12.30
C LEU A 41 3.68 9.90 -11.58
N THR A 42 2.40 9.65 -11.34
CA THR A 42 1.92 8.41 -10.73
C THR A 42 2.25 7.22 -11.61
N GLU A 43 2.06 7.35 -12.92
CA GLU A 43 2.40 6.29 -13.89
C GLU A 43 3.87 5.86 -13.85
N HIS A 44 4.77 6.76 -13.47
CA HIS A 44 6.20 6.53 -13.50
C HIS A 44 6.78 6.14 -12.13
N LEU A 45 6.18 6.65 -11.05
CA LEU A 45 6.74 6.59 -9.70
C LEU A 45 5.94 5.72 -8.73
N ALA A 46 4.69 5.37 -9.05
CA ALA A 46 3.91 4.39 -8.29
C ALA A 46 4.53 3.00 -8.44
N LEU A 47 4.29 2.15 -7.45
CA LEU A 47 4.73 0.76 -7.49
C LEU A 47 3.69 -0.08 -8.22
N TYR A 48 4.14 -0.83 -9.22
CA TYR A 48 3.35 -1.80 -9.96
C TYR A 48 3.74 -3.23 -9.58
N TYR A 49 2.89 -4.20 -9.91
CA TYR A 49 3.23 -5.60 -9.71
C TYR A 49 4.42 -6.01 -10.60
N ILE A 50 5.26 -6.95 -10.13
CA ILE A 50 6.55 -7.25 -10.77
C ILE A 50 6.44 -7.70 -12.25
N SER A 51 5.33 -8.33 -12.62
CA SER A 51 5.06 -8.77 -14.00
C SER A 51 4.43 -7.69 -14.89
N SER A 52 4.15 -6.50 -14.35
CA SER A 52 3.67 -5.35 -15.14
C SER A 52 4.76 -4.82 -16.06
N ASP A 53 4.39 -4.40 -17.26
CA ASP A 53 5.24 -3.66 -18.18
C ASP A 53 5.64 -2.27 -17.65
N LYS A 54 4.89 -1.73 -16.69
CA LYS A 54 5.15 -0.47 -15.99
C LYS A 54 6.07 -0.62 -14.77
N PHE A 55 6.37 -1.84 -14.34
CA PHE A 55 7.22 -2.06 -13.16
C PHE A 55 8.65 -1.60 -13.39
N ARG A 56 9.21 -0.88 -12.42
CA ARG A 56 10.60 -0.44 -12.40
C ARG A 56 11.16 -0.53 -10.98
N ILE A 57 12.41 -0.95 -10.83
CA ILE A 57 12.98 -1.28 -9.50
C ILE A 57 13.02 -0.09 -8.53
N TRP A 58 13.16 1.15 -9.01
CA TRP A 58 13.15 2.35 -8.17
C TRP A 58 11.78 2.60 -7.53
N GLN A 59 10.70 2.03 -8.08
CA GLN A 59 9.35 2.18 -7.54
C GLN A 59 9.20 1.61 -6.14
N LEU A 60 10.05 0.65 -5.72
CA LEU A 60 10.11 0.18 -4.33
C LEU A 60 10.41 1.32 -3.33
N VAL A 61 10.97 2.43 -3.79
CA VAL A 61 11.25 3.62 -2.96
C VAL A 61 10.37 4.79 -3.38
N THR A 62 10.21 5.06 -4.67
CA THR A 62 9.53 6.29 -5.12
C THR A 62 8.04 6.32 -4.77
N HIS A 63 7.38 5.16 -4.71
CA HIS A 63 5.95 5.10 -4.39
C HIS A 63 5.63 5.63 -2.98
N LEU A 64 6.59 5.58 -2.05
CA LEU A 64 6.47 6.11 -0.69
C LEU A 64 6.22 7.62 -0.69
N PHE A 65 6.48 8.30 -1.81
CA PHE A 65 6.31 9.74 -1.97
C PHE A 65 5.13 10.12 -2.86
N MET A 66 4.39 9.14 -3.39
CA MET A 66 3.21 9.36 -4.24
C MET A 66 1.94 9.25 -3.40
N HIS A 67 0.91 10.04 -3.70
CA HIS A 67 -0.36 10.00 -2.96
C HIS A 67 -1.54 10.20 -3.90
N ALA A 68 -2.59 9.39 -3.72
CA ALA A 68 -3.73 9.32 -4.63
C ALA A 68 -4.66 10.55 -4.56
N ASN A 69 -4.81 11.16 -3.39
CA ASN A 69 -5.71 12.31 -3.19
C ASN A 69 -5.34 13.07 -1.90
N ILE A 70 -6.03 14.21 -1.68
CA ILE A 70 -5.78 15.12 -0.54
C ILE A 70 -5.99 14.39 0.80
N GLY A 71 -7.06 13.61 0.94
CA GLY A 71 -7.33 12.86 2.16
C GLY A 71 -6.24 11.86 2.48
N HIS A 72 -5.73 11.19 1.44
CA HIS A 72 -4.66 10.19 1.56
C HIS A 72 -3.33 10.81 1.99
N ILE A 73 -2.89 11.93 1.40
CA ILE A 73 -1.67 12.62 1.87
C ILE A 73 -1.87 13.19 3.27
N PHE A 74 -3.04 13.79 3.56
CA PHE A 74 -3.31 14.37 4.86
C PHE A 74 -3.19 13.34 5.98
N SER A 75 -3.85 12.18 5.86
CA SER A 75 -3.83 11.15 6.90
C SER A 75 -2.42 10.58 7.12
N ASN A 76 -1.67 10.33 6.04
CA ASN A 76 -0.28 9.88 6.13
C ASN A 76 0.63 10.90 6.82
N MET A 77 0.58 12.15 6.37
CA MET A 77 1.45 13.21 6.88
C MET A 77 1.08 13.59 8.32
N PHE A 78 -0.21 13.58 8.65
CA PHE A 78 -0.68 13.79 10.02
C PHE A 78 -0.15 12.71 10.98
N ALA A 79 -0.26 11.44 10.61
CA ALA A 79 0.26 10.32 11.41
C ALA A 79 1.79 10.34 11.49
N LEU A 80 2.48 10.61 10.37
CA LEU A 80 3.93 10.76 10.32
C LEU A 80 4.41 11.89 11.25
N TRP A 81 3.74 13.03 11.24
CA TRP A 81 4.06 14.13 12.15
C TRP A 81 3.78 13.74 13.61
N MET A 82 2.55 13.30 13.92
CA MET A 82 2.12 13.03 15.29
C MET A 82 2.95 11.95 15.98
N PHE A 83 3.14 10.80 15.33
CA PHE A 83 3.82 9.65 15.92
C PHE A 83 5.30 9.61 15.54
N GLY A 84 5.62 9.97 14.29
CA GLY A 84 7.00 9.99 13.81
C GLY A 84 7.85 11.04 14.49
N ALA A 85 7.32 12.23 14.85
CA ALA A 85 8.11 13.23 15.57
C ALA A 85 8.54 12.74 16.96
N VAL A 86 7.64 12.05 17.68
CA VAL A 86 7.97 11.45 18.99
C VAL A 86 9.05 10.39 18.82
N LEU A 87 8.91 9.53 17.81
CA LEU A 87 9.90 8.50 17.53
C LEU A 87 11.24 9.08 17.11
N GLU A 88 11.29 10.07 16.21
CA GLU A 88 12.54 10.71 15.78
C GLU A 88 13.27 11.35 16.96
N ASN A 89 12.57 12.10 17.81
CA ASN A 89 13.17 12.70 19.01
C ASN A 89 13.69 11.62 19.98
N PHE A 90 13.06 10.44 20.03
CA PHE A 90 13.49 9.34 20.89
C PHE A 90 14.68 8.56 20.33
N MET A 91 14.66 8.18 19.05
CA MET A 91 15.67 7.29 18.45
C MET A 91 16.78 8.03 17.70
N GLY A 92 16.63 9.33 17.48
CA GLY A 92 17.52 10.17 16.69
C GLY A 92 17.26 10.06 15.17
N SER A 93 17.49 11.16 14.47
CA SER A 93 17.18 11.34 13.04
C SER A 93 17.69 10.24 12.12
N LYS A 94 18.96 9.84 12.22
CA LYS A 94 19.53 8.79 11.35
C LYS A 94 18.83 7.45 11.52
N LYS A 95 18.55 7.06 12.77
CA LYS A 95 17.90 5.78 13.07
C LYS A 95 16.43 5.80 12.64
N PHE A 96 15.75 6.92 12.86
CA PHE A 96 14.37 7.13 12.41
C PHE A 96 14.23 7.09 10.89
N LEU A 97 15.11 7.76 10.15
CA LEU A 97 15.08 7.72 8.69
C LEU A 97 15.26 6.29 8.15
N ASN A 98 16.23 5.56 8.69
CA ASN A 98 16.43 4.15 8.34
C ASN A 98 15.20 3.31 8.69
N TYR A 99 14.59 3.55 9.85
CA TYR A 99 13.38 2.85 10.27
C TYR A 99 12.24 3.09 9.28
N TYR A 100 11.96 4.35 8.95
CA TYR A 100 10.93 4.76 7.99
C TYR A 100 11.13 4.13 6.61
N LEU A 101 12.34 4.23 6.06
CA LEU A 101 12.62 3.69 4.72
C LEU A 101 12.55 2.16 4.69
N LEU A 102 13.16 1.47 5.66
CA LEU A 102 13.17 0.01 5.69
C LEU A 102 11.79 -0.58 5.96
N THR A 103 10.96 0.08 6.79
CA THR A 103 9.57 -0.34 6.99
C THR A 103 8.75 -0.16 5.73
N GLY A 104 8.85 0.99 5.03
CA GLY A 104 8.16 1.22 3.76
C GLY A 104 8.57 0.25 2.65
N ILE A 105 9.88 0.07 2.44
CA ILE A 105 10.40 -0.85 1.42
C ILE A 105 10.03 -2.30 1.77
N GLY A 106 10.20 -2.70 3.02
CA GLY A 106 9.85 -4.05 3.47
C GLY A 106 8.35 -4.33 3.37
N ALA A 107 7.50 -3.36 3.73
CA ALA A 107 6.05 -3.44 3.53
C ALA A 107 5.70 -3.70 2.06
N SER A 108 6.36 -2.98 1.15
CA SER A 108 6.14 -3.10 -0.29
C SER A 108 6.54 -4.46 -0.83
N ILE A 109 7.69 -4.98 -0.39
CA ILE A 109 8.16 -6.32 -0.78
C ILE A 109 7.18 -7.39 -0.28
N LEU A 110 6.73 -7.31 0.98
CA LEU A 110 5.74 -8.24 1.52
C LEU A 110 4.42 -8.14 0.78
N PHE A 111 3.97 -6.92 0.47
CA PHE A 111 2.73 -6.71 -0.27
C PHE A 111 2.79 -7.24 -1.71
N LEU A 112 3.92 -7.09 -2.41
CA LEU A 112 4.14 -7.72 -3.71
C LEU A 112 4.10 -9.25 -3.60
N GLY A 113 4.64 -9.81 -2.52
CA GLY A 113 4.54 -11.24 -2.21
C GLY A 113 3.11 -11.71 -1.99
N VAL A 114 2.28 -10.91 -1.30
CA VAL A 114 0.84 -11.20 -1.14
C VAL A 114 0.11 -11.11 -2.47
N GLN A 115 0.34 -10.06 -3.25
CA GLN A 115 -0.26 -9.92 -4.59
C GLN A 115 0.08 -11.08 -5.52
N ALA A 116 1.27 -11.68 -5.38
CA ALA A 116 1.63 -12.84 -6.18
C ALA A 116 0.69 -14.04 -5.97
N LEU A 117 0.10 -14.17 -4.77
CA LEU A 117 -0.88 -15.22 -4.47
C LEU A 117 -2.19 -15.04 -5.25
N GLU A 118 -2.54 -13.80 -5.59
CA GLU A 118 -3.77 -13.47 -6.34
C GLU A 118 -3.50 -13.40 -7.85
N ILE A 119 -2.38 -12.78 -8.26
CA ILE A 119 -2.10 -12.48 -9.66
C ILE A 119 -1.55 -13.70 -10.41
N THR A 120 -0.76 -14.56 -9.78
CA THR A 120 -0.18 -15.73 -10.47
C THR A 120 -1.24 -16.74 -10.96
N PRO A 121 -2.25 -17.12 -10.15
CA PRO A 121 -3.35 -17.95 -10.65
C PRO A 121 -4.10 -17.30 -11.81
N LEU A 122 -4.44 -16.01 -11.68
CA LEU A 122 -5.13 -15.25 -12.73
C LEU A 122 -4.34 -15.23 -14.05
N GLN A 123 -3.03 -14.95 -13.99
CA GLN A 123 -2.15 -14.96 -15.16
C GLN A 123 -2.16 -16.33 -15.84
N LYS A 124 -2.00 -17.40 -15.07
CA LYS A 124 -2.00 -18.76 -15.60
C LYS A 124 -3.34 -19.13 -16.24
N SER A 125 -4.46 -18.80 -15.58
CA SER A 125 -5.80 -19.04 -16.11
C SER A 125 -6.06 -18.26 -17.40
N ALA A 126 -5.58 -17.01 -17.49
CA ALA A 126 -5.65 -16.21 -18.69
C ALA A 126 -4.81 -16.80 -19.83
N GLU A 127 -3.58 -17.26 -19.56
CA GLU A 127 -2.71 -17.93 -20.54
C GLU A 127 -3.33 -19.22 -21.07
N ILE A 128 -3.86 -20.08 -20.18
CA ILE A 128 -4.54 -21.32 -20.54
C ILE A 128 -5.75 -21.02 -21.43
N TYR A 129 -6.55 -20.02 -21.06
CA TYR A 129 -7.69 -19.60 -21.86
C TYR A 129 -7.25 -19.09 -23.24
N ALA A 130 -6.27 -18.19 -23.31
CA ALA A 130 -5.78 -17.61 -24.56
C ALA A 130 -5.17 -18.66 -25.50
N ALA A 131 -4.58 -19.73 -24.96
CA ALA A 131 -4.02 -20.84 -25.74
C ALA A 131 -5.11 -21.72 -26.39
N ASN A 132 -6.28 -21.84 -25.77
CA ASN A 132 -7.41 -22.59 -26.32
C ASN A 132 -8.77 -21.90 -26.03
N PRO A 133 -9.06 -20.78 -26.72
CA PRO A 133 -10.24 -19.98 -26.45
C PRO A 133 -11.49 -20.65 -27.01
N THR A 134 -12.29 -21.21 -26.09
CA THR A 134 -13.60 -21.79 -26.32
C THR A 134 -14.60 -21.17 -25.36
N VAL A 135 -15.88 -21.21 -25.70
CA VAL A 135 -16.97 -20.73 -24.83
C VAL A 135 -16.90 -21.34 -23.43
N SER A 136 -16.68 -22.66 -23.35
CA SER A 136 -16.56 -23.38 -22.07
C SER A 136 -15.36 -22.91 -21.25
N ASN A 137 -14.19 -22.75 -21.88
CA ASN A 137 -12.99 -22.26 -21.18
C ASN A 137 -13.16 -20.80 -20.72
N TYR A 138 -13.84 -19.96 -21.51
CA TYR A 138 -14.15 -18.59 -21.10
C TYR A 138 -15.07 -18.58 -19.88
N GLN A 139 -16.15 -19.37 -19.88
CA GLN A 139 -17.06 -19.48 -18.74
C GLN A 139 -16.36 -19.99 -17.48
N ASN A 140 -15.42 -20.94 -17.61
CA ASN A 140 -14.59 -21.40 -16.50
C ASN A 140 -13.71 -20.27 -15.96
N PHE A 141 -13.02 -19.52 -16.83
CA PHE A 141 -12.25 -18.35 -16.43
C PHE A 141 -13.12 -17.32 -15.70
N VAL A 142 -14.30 -17.00 -16.23
CA VAL A 142 -15.22 -16.03 -15.59
C VAL A 142 -15.68 -16.53 -14.21
N ARG A 143 -16.04 -17.81 -14.08
CA ARG A 143 -16.47 -18.38 -12.80
C ARG A 143 -15.35 -18.35 -11.76
N ASP A 144 -14.13 -18.71 -12.16
CA ASP A 144 -13.04 -18.98 -11.22
C ASP A 144 -12.22 -17.73 -10.87
N GLU A 145 -12.09 -16.76 -11.79
CA GLU A 145 -11.15 -15.63 -11.66
C GLU A 145 -11.83 -14.26 -11.57
N ILE A 146 -13.10 -14.15 -11.99
CA ILE A 146 -13.82 -12.88 -12.02
C ILE A 146 -14.72 -12.77 -10.78
N PRO A 147 -14.61 -11.69 -9.98
CA PRO A 147 -15.49 -11.44 -8.84
C PRO A 147 -16.96 -11.46 -9.23
N GLU A 148 -17.81 -12.12 -8.43
CA GLU A 148 -19.25 -12.27 -8.69
C GLU A 148 -19.96 -10.94 -9.01
N SER A 149 -19.52 -9.85 -8.37
CA SER A 149 -20.08 -8.51 -8.57
C SER A 149 -19.94 -7.97 -9.99
N ILE A 150 -18.93 -8.40 -10.74
CA ILE A 150 -18.65 -7.95 -12.12
C ILE A 150 -18.82 -9.06 -13.15
N GLN A 151 -19.06 -10.31 -12.75
CA GLN A 151 -19.36 -11.41 -13.67
C GLN A 151 -20.48 -11.12 -14.68
N PRO A 152 -21.58 -10.39 -14.33
CA PRO A 152 -22.62 -10.06 -15.31
C PRO A 152 -22.09 -9.36 -16.56
N ASP A 153 -21.07 -8.51 -16.45
CA ASP A 153 -20.48 -7.81 -17.60
C ASP A 153 -19.71 -8.76 -18.51
N PHE A 154 -18.99 -9.72 -17.93
CA PHE A 154 -18.25 -10.75 -18.64
C PHE A 154 -19.20 -11.79 -19.27
N ASN A 155 -20.33 -12.09 -18.63
CA ASN A 155 -21.28 -13.09 -19.13
C ASN A 155 -22.02 -12.66 -20.41
N ARG A 156 -22.02 -11.36 -20.75
CA ARG A 156 -22.64 -10.85 -21.98
C ARG A 156 -21.99 -11.45 -23.23
N ILE A 157 -20.65 -11.49 -23.27
CA ILE A 157 -19.93 -12.08 -24.41
C ILE A 157 -20.07 -13.60 -24.42
N ALA A 158 -20.06 -14.26 -23.25
CA ALA A 158 -20.26 -15.71 -23.15
C ALA A 158 -21.63 -16.13 -23.72
N THR A 159 -22.68 -15.37 -23.40
CA THR A 159 -24.06 -15.62 -23.87
C THR A 159 -24.15 -15.43 -25.38
N TYR A 160 -23.61 -14.32 -25.90
CA TYR A 160 -23.58 -14.07 -27.34
C TYR A 160 -22.81 -15.17 -28.08
N TRP A 161 -21.62 -15.51 -27.61
CA TRP A 161 -20.76 -16.52 -28.25
C TRP A 161 -21.37 -17.92 -28.19
N SER A 162 -22.05 -18.27 -27.10
CA SER A 162 -22.79 -19.55 -27.00
C SER A 162 -23.87 -19.68 -28.06
N SER A 163 -24.53 -18.57 -28.42
CA SER A 163 -25.55 -18.53 -29.48
C SER A 163 -24.97 -18.43 -30.90
N HIS A 164 -23.69 -18.03 -31.02
CA HIS A 164 -22.98 -17.88 -32.30
C HIS A 164 -21.59 -18.52 -32.20
N PRO A 165 -21.47 -19.86 -32.03
CA PRO A 165 -20.20 -20.52 -31.71
C PRO A 165 -19.10 -20.30 -32.76
N GLU A 166 -19.50 -20.09 -34.01
CA GLU A 166 -18.60 -19.83 -35.15
C GLU A 166 -18.11 -18.37 -35.25
N SER A 167 -18.58 -17.46 -34.38
CA SER A 167 -18.18 -16.05 -34.45
C SER A 167 -16.72 -15.85 -34.03
N SER A 168 -15.89 -15.50 -35.01
CA SER A 168 -14.51 -15.03 -34.81
C SER A 168 -14.45 -13.78 -33.94
N GLU A 169 -15.43 -12.90 -34.10
CA GLU A 169 -15.50 -11.61 -33.40
C GLU A 169 -15.75 -11.86 -31.91
N ALA A 170 -16.65 -12.78 -31.55
CA ALA A 170 -16.92 -13.14 -30.16
C ALA A 170 -15.71 -13.79 -29.48
N LYS A 171 -15.01 -14.65 -30.23
CA LYS A 171 -13.76 -15.28 -29.80
C LYS A 171 -12.66 -14.24 -29.55
N GLU A 172 -12.45 -13.30 -30.46
CA GLU A 172 -11.44 -12.25 -30.30
C GLU A 172 -11.82 -11.29 -29.15
N ALA A 173 -13.07 -10.85 -29.10
CA ALA A 173 -13.56 -9.97 -28.04
C ALA A 173 -13.40 -10.57 -26.65
N SER A 174 -13.69 -11.87 -26.49
CA SER A 174 -13.53 -12.56 -25.20
C SER A 174 -12.06 -12.68 -24.78
N VAL A 175 -11.12 -12.94 -25.71
CA VAL A 175 -9.67 -12.89 -25.43
C VAL A 175 -9.24 -11.49 -25.03
N ASN A 176 -9.70 -10.46 -25.75
CA ASN A 176 -9.38 -9.07 -25.43
C ASN A 176 -9.92 -8.64 -24.06
N ILE A 177 -11.12 -9.10 -23.67
CA ILE A 177 -11.69 -8.86 -22.34
C ILE A 177 -10.83 -9.49 -21.24
N VAL A 178 -10.41 -10.75 -21.40
CA VAL A 178 -9.53 -11.43 -20.44
C VAL A 178 -8.20 -10.71 -20.30
N ASN A 179 -7.55 -10.38 -21.42
CA ASN A 179 -6.29 -9.66 -21.43
C ASN A 179 -6.42 -8.27 -20.78
N SER A 180 -7.50 -7.54 -21.07
CA SER A 180 -7.76 -6.23 -20.48
C SER A 180 -7.94 -6.31 -18.97
N TYR A 181 -8.65 -7.32 -18.47
CA TYR A 181 -8.81 -7.56 -17.04
C TYR A 181 -7.48 -7.88 -16.37
N LEU A 182 -6.69 -8.78 -16.95
CA LEU A 182 -5.36 -9.11 -16.44
C LEU A 182 -4.45 -7.88 -16.42
N SER A 183 -4.38 -7.13 -17.52
CA SER A 183 -3.60 -5.88 -17.60
C SER A 183 -4.04 -4.86 -16.56
N ALA A 184 -5.34 -4.71 -16.29
CA ALA A 184 -5.83 -3.82 -15.25
C ALA A 184 -5.35 -4.23 -13.85
N LYS A 185 -5.35 -5.54 -13.55
CA LYS A 185 -4.82 -6.06 -12.27
C LYS A 185 -3.31 -5.85 -12.14
N LEU A 186 -2.54 -6.14 -13.19
CA LEU A 186 -1.09 -5.93 -13.20
C LEU A 186 -0.71 -4.44 -13.06
N ASN A 187 -1.51 -3.57 -13.68
CA ASN A 187 -1.23 -2.14 -13.78
C ASN A 187 -1.98 -1.30 -12.74
N THR A 188 -2.43 -1.91 -11.64
CA THR A 188 -2.98 -1.16 -10.50
C THR A 188 -1.84 -0.45 -9.75
N PRO A 189 -1.81 0.89 -9.69
CA PRO A 189 -0.73 1.62 -9.05
C PRO A 189 -0.85 1.58 -7.52
N ILE A 190 0.28 1.30 -6.85
CA ILE A 190 0.39 1.36 -5.40
C ILE A 190 1.15 2.65 -5.05
N VAL A 191 0.55 3.46 -4.20
CA VAL A 191 1.09 4.76 -3.78
C VAL A 191 0.91 4.94 -2.29
N GLY A 192 1.81 5.69 -1.67
CA GLY A 192 1.64 6.18 -0.31
C GLY A 192 2.77 5.76 0.63
N ALA A 193 3.03 6.63 1.61
CA ALA A 193 3.95 6.38 2.71
C ALA A 193 3.40 5.38 3.75
N SER A 194 2.19 4.85 3.56
CA SER A 194 1.39 4.27 4.63
C SER A 194 2.01 3.00 5.22
N GLY A 195 2.68 2.17 4.42
CA GLY A 195 3.46 1.04 4.96
C GLY A 195 4.50 1.48 6.01
N ALA A 196 5.24 2.56 5.73
CA ALA A 196 6.19 3.13 6.69
C ALA A 196 5.49 3.76 7.91
N VAL A 197 4.37 4.45 7.68
CA VAL A 197 3.55 5.07 8.73
C VAL A 197 2.97 4.00 9.68
N PHE A 198 2.49 2.87 9.18
CA PHE A 198 2.02 1.76 10.02
C PHE A 198 3.16 1.11 10.81
N GLY A 199 4.37 1.04 10.25
CA GLY A 199 5.58 0.71 11.02
C GLY A 199 5.82 1.70 12.17
N ILE A 200 5.68 3.01 11.93
CA ILE A 200 5.77 4.07 12.93
C ILE A 200 4.67 3.92 14.00
N LEU A 201 3.42 3.68 13.63
CA LEU A 201 2.32 3.47 14.58
C LEU A 201 2.62 2.28 15.48
N LEU A 202 3.06 1.15 14.91
CA LEU A 202 3.45 -0.02 15.68
C LEU A 202 4.60 0.30 16.64
N ALA A 203 5.65 0.97 16.17
CA ALA A 203 6.76 1.39 17.03
C ALA A 203 6.30 2.26 18.19
N PHE A 204 5.41 3.21 17.91
CA PHE A 204 4.86 4.08 18.93
C PHE A 204 4.05 3.29 19.96
N GLY A 205 3.17 2.38 19.52
CA GLY A 205 2.41 1.50 20.41
C GLY A 205 3.27 0.58 21.28
N MET A 206 4.43 0.14 20.78
CA MET A 206 5.37 -0.69 21.52
C MET A 206 6.22 0.10 22.52
N LEU A 207 6.69 1.30 22.14
CA LEU A 207 7.63 2.09 22.94
C LEU A 207 6.93 3.07 23.89
N PHE A 208 5.71 3.48 23.56
CA PHE A 208 4.89 4.41 24.33
C PHE A 208 3.48 3.83 24.62
N PRO A 209 3.38 2.58 25.12
CA PRO A 209 2.13 1.81 25.13
C PRO A 209 1.03 2.42 26.01
N ASN A 210 1.40 3.20 27.02
CA ASN A 210 0.47 3.82 27.96
C ASN A 210 0.19 5.31 27.67
N THR A 211 0.76 5.87 26.60
CA THR A 211 0.42 7.24 26.17
C THR A 211 -1.05 7.29 25.77
N LEU A 212 -1.79 8.26 26.29
CA LEU A 212 -3.20 8.46 25.95
C LEU A 212 -3.32 9.23 24.64
N ILE A 213 -4.08 8.67 23.70
CA ILE A 213 -4.49 9.29 22.45
C ILE A 213 -5.99 9.56 22.55
N TYR A 214 -6.40 10.80 22.29
CA TYR A 214 -7.80 11.21 22.37
C TYR A 214 -8.46 11.06 21.02
N ILE A 215 -9.21 9.98 20.83
CA ILE A 215 -9.99 9.75 19.61
C ILE A 215 -11.17 10.73 19.61
N TYR A 216 -11.35 11.44 18.48
CA TYR A 216 -12.34 12.52 18.34
C TYR A 216 -12.30 13.55 19.46
N PHE A 217 -11.12 13.82 20.05
CA PHE A 217 -10.91 14.76 21.18
C PHE A 217 -11.54 14.38 22.53
N PHE A 218 -12.33 13.31 22.63
CA PHE A 218 -13.09 12.98 23.86
C PHE A 218 -12.82 11.60 24.43
N LEU A 219 -12.42 10.61 23.61
CA LEU A 219 -12.23 9.24 24.06
C LEU A 219 -10.75 8.93 24.29
N PRO A 220 -10.26 8.93 25.55
CA PRO A 220 -8.87 8.60 25.84
C PRO A 220 -8.64 7.09 25.65
N MET A 221 -7.72 6.74 24.75
CA MET A 221 -7.30 5.37 24.51
C MET A 221 -5.78 5.25 24.63
N LYS A 222 -5.29 4.24 25.33
CA LYS A 222 -3.86 3.96 25.38
C LYS A 222 -3.36 3.54 23.99
N ALA A 223 -2.19 4.04 23.59
CA ALA A 223 -1.60 3.80 22.28
C ALA A 223 -1.54 2.32 21.87
N LYS A 224 -1.25 1.41 22.82
CA LYS A 224 -1.24 -0.04 22.54
C LYS A 224 -2.58 -0.57 22.04
N TYR A 225 -3.70 -0.08 22.59
CA TYR A 225 -5.02 -0.54 22.19
C TYR A 225 -5.39 0.03 20.82
N LEU A 226 -5.04 1.30 20.57
CA LEU A 226 -5.24 1.92 19.25
C LEU A 226 -4.54 1.11 18.17
N VAL A 227 -3.26 0.78 18.38
CA VAL A 227 -2.45 0.03 17.40
C VAL A 227 -2.95 -1.40 17.21
N ILE A 228 -3.33 -2.10 18.29
CA ILE A 228 -3.89 -3.46 18.20
C ILE A 228 -5.21 -3.45 17.43
N LEU A 229 -6.14 -2.56 17.80
CA LEU A 229 -7.44 -2.46 17.14
C LEU A 229 -7.29 -2.08 15.68
N TYR A 230 -6.39 -1.15 15.37
CA TYR A 230 -6.17 -0.74 13.99
C TYR A 230 -5.53 -1.88 13.17
N GLY A 231 -4.54 -2.59 13.72
CA GLY A 231 -3.98 -3.78 13.07
C GLY A 231 -5.00 -4.89 12.83
N LEU A 232 -5.93 -5.12 13.76
CA LEU A 232 -7.03 -6.08 13.58
C LEU A 232 -8.02 -5.62 12.51
N PHE A 233 -8.33 -4.32 12.45
CA PHE A 233 -9.14 -3.74 11.39
C PHE A 233 -8.49 -3.94 10.02
N GLU A 234 -7.20 -3.64 9.89
CA GLU A 234 -6.45 -3.84 8.64
C GLU A 234 -6.47 -5.32 8.21
N LEU A 235 -6.30 -6.25 9.14
CA LEU A 235 -6.39 -7.68 8.85
C LEU A 235 -7.79 -8.08 8.38
N TYR A 236 -8.83 -7.64 9.09
CA TYR A 236 -10.20 -7.92 8.72
C TYR A 236 -10.54 -7.37 7.33
N SER A 237 -10.21 -6.10 7.05
CA SER A 237 -10.51 -5.46 5.77
C SER A 237 -9.72 -6.09 4.62
N GLY A 238 -8.45 -6.44 4.84
CA GLY A 238 -7.66 -7.19 3.86
C GLY A 238 -8.24 -8.57 3.54
N MET A 239 -8.76 -9.28 4.55
CA MET A 239 -9.41 -10.58 4.35
C MET A 239 -10.82 -10.49 3.74
N ALA A 240 -11.55 -9.39 4.02
CA ALA A 240 -12.87 -9.17 3.45
C ALA A 240 -12.82 -8.93 1.93
N ASN A 241 -11.67 -8.48 1.40
CA ASN A 241 -11.37 -8.30 -0.01
C ASN A 241 -12.52 -7.60 -0.78
N ASN A 242 -13.02 -6.50 -0.22
CA ASN A 242 -14.15 -5.76 -0.78
C ASN A 242 -13.71 -5.07 -2.09
N PRO A 243 -14.34 -5.35 -3.25
CA PRO A 243 -13.97 -4.74 -4.53
C PRO A 243 -14.13 -3.21 -4.58
N ALA A 244 -14.91 -2.62 -3.66
CA ALA A 244 -15.06 -1.16 -3.54
C ALA A 244 -13.96 -0.51 -2.70
N ASP A 245 -13.13 -1.30 -2.03
CA ASP A 245 -12.02 -0.83 -1.21
C ASP A 245 -10.76 -0.67 -2.06
N ASN A 246 -10.11 0.48 -1.94
CA ASN A 246 -8.90 0.83 -2.70
C ASN A 246 -7.68 0.93 -1.78
N VAL A 247 -7.76 0.39 -0.55
CA VAL A 247 -6.69 0.42 0.43
C VAL A 247 -5.87 -0.87 0.38
N ALA A 248 -4.54 -0.73 0.28
CA ALA A 248 -3.59 -1.85 0.32
C ALA A 248 -3.35 -2.33 1.77
N HIS A 249 -4.37 -2.91 2.42
CA HIS A 249 -4.33 -3.32 3.83
C HIS A 249 -3.14 -4.23 4.19
N PHE A 250 -2.79 -5.18 3.31
CA PHE A 250 -1.64 -6.05 3.54
C PHE A 250 -0.29 -5.31 3.47
N ALA A 251 -0.21 -4.17 2.78
CA ALA A 251 0.97 -3.31 2.85
C ALA A 251 1.09 -2.65 4.24
N HIS A 252 -0.02 -2.23 4.85
CA HIS A 252 -0.02 -1.69 6.21
C HIS A 252 0.45 -2.74 7.23
N LEU A 253 -0.11 -3.95 7.16
CA LEU A 253 0.30 -5.08 8.00
C LEU A 253 1.76 -5.47 7.76
N GLY A 254 2.21 -5.45 6.52
CA GLY A 254 3.63 -5.64 6.17
C GLY A 254 4.53 -4.60 6.85
N GLY A 255 4.10 -3.33 6.86
CA GLY A 255 4.76 -2.25 7.57
C GLY A 255 4.86 -2.47 9.08
N MET A 256 3.76 -2.89 9.70
CA MET A 256 3.73 -3.29 11.12
C MET A 256 4.68 -4.46 11.40
N LEU A 257 4.68 -5.50 10.57
CA LEU A 257 5.54 -6.66 10.75
C LEU A 257 7.02 -6.31 10.62
N VAL A 258 7.41 -5.59 9.57
CA VAL A 258 8.80 -5.15 9.39
C VAL A 258 9.21 -4.20 10.51
N GLY A 259 8.31 -3.31 10.92
CA GLY A 259 8.53 -2.41 12.04
C GLY A 259 8.80 -3.14 13.36
N PHE A 260 8.06 -4.21 13.63
CA PHE A 260 8.26 -5.07 14.79
C PHE A 260 9.63 -5.76 14.75
N ILE A 261 9.96 -6.36 13.60
CA ILE A 261 11.22 -7.03 13.36
C ILE A 261 12.39 -6.06 13.60
N LEU A 262 12.35 -4.85 13.03
CA LEU A 262 13.42 -3.87 13.21
C LEU A 262 13.56 -3.41 14.66
N ILE A 263 12.47 -3.23 15.41
CA ILE A 263 12.54 -2.91 16.84
C ILE A 263 13.27 -4.00 17.61
N LYS A 264 12.95 -5.27 17.34
CA LYS A 264 13.58 -6.42 18.01
C LYS A 264 15.04 -6.57 17.59
N LEU A 265 15.34 -6.54 16.30
CA LEU A 265 16.70 -6.68 15.76
C LEU A 265 17.63 -5.55 16.21
N TRP A 266 17.15 -4.30 16.25
CA TRP A 266 17.94 -3.16 16.70
C TRP A 266 17.92 -2.97 18.22
N ASN A 267 17.28 -3.90 18.94
CA ASN A 267 17.11 -3.89 20.39
C ASN A 267 16.65 -2.54 20.93
N ILE A 268 15.69 -1.90 20.25
CA ILE A 268 15.16 -0.59 20.68
C ILE A 268 14.30 -0.82 21.92
N ARG A 269 14.68 -0.20 23.03
CA ARG A 269 13.93 -0.23 24.28
C ARG A 269 13.82 1.17 24.81
N ARG A 270 12.62 1.54 25.27
CA ARG A 270 12.46 2.72 26.12
C ARG A 270 12.90 2.32 27.53
N PRO A 271 13.87 3.02 28.15
CA PRO A 271 14.20 2.78 29.55
C PRO A 271 12.93 2.98 30.39
N ASP A 272 12.69 2.08 31.35
CA ASP A 272 11.62 2.28 32.33
C ASP A 272 11.96 3.53 33.12
N VAL A 273 11.26 4.63 32.83
CA VAL A 273 11.34 5.81 33.67
C VAL A 273 10.39 5.57 34.82
N PHE A 274 10.91 4.96 35.89
CA PHE A 274 10.24 4.94 37.18
C PHE A 274 10.09 6.40 37.63
N TYR A 275 8.87 6.93 37.52
CA TYR A 275 8.42 8.08 38.29
C TYR A 275 7.39 7.59 39.30
#